data_AF-A0A947W8H6-F1
#
_entry.id   AF-A0A947W8H6-F1
#
_cell.length_a   1.000
_cell.length_b   1.000
_cell.length_c   1.000
_cell.angle_alpha   90.00
_cell.angle_beta   90.00
_cell.angle_gamma   90.00
#
_symmetry.space_group_name_H-M   'P 1'
#
loop_
_entity.id
_entity.type
_entity.pdbx_description
1 polymer ?
#
loop_
_entity_poly.entity_id
_entity_poly.type
_entity_poly.pdbx_seq_one_letter_code
_entity_poly.pdbx_strand_id
1 'polypeptide(L)'
;LRRITAKPSSKVLEAEKTIITLASQDAQFLAKVKEKLSMENFNSQEARAIASLMLSIDFTNEANLGHFLLENLPDEAAKKLLAGLMVKDHLPKELKNEILDDCITVLKNERVRSKIEDIKQKIKAAEAAGESQKAAELLFALKSEIS
;
A
#
# COMPACT_ATOMS: atom_id res chain seq x y z
N LEU A 1 19.79 -11.41 5.60
CA LEU A 1 18.95 -10.66 4.64
C LEU A 1 18.26 -9.49 5.35
N ARG A 2 18.92 -8.34 5.45
CA ARG A 2 18.29 -7.11 5.99
C ARG A 2 17.73 -6.34 4.79
N ARG A 3 16.40 -6.31 4.63
CA ARG A 3 15.76 -5.34 3.75
C ARG A 3 16.03 -3.96 4.33
N ILE A 4 16.88 -3.18 3.67
CA ILE A 4 17.02 -1.76 3.96
C ILE A 4 15.82 -1.09 3.29
N THR A 5 14.63 -1.20 3.90
CA THR A 5 13.50 -0.38 3.50
C THR A 5 13.77 1.02 4.04
N ALA A 6 14.00 1.98 3.14
CA ALA A 6 13.94 3.39 3.50
C ALA A 6 12.68 3.63 4.33
N LYS A 7 12.80 4.38 5.44
CA LYS A 7 11.66 4.64 6.32
C LYS A 7 10.58 5.35 5.49
N PRO A 8 9.37 4.78 5.35
CA PRO A 8 8.32 5.41 4.57
C PRO A 8 8.06 6.81 5.11
N SER A 9 7.88 7.77 4.21
CA SER A 9 7.60 9.15 4.61
C SER A 9 6.30 9.24 5.42
N SER A 10 6.16 10.25 6.28
CA SER A 10 4.93 10.46 7.07
C SER A 10 3.68 10.44 6.19
N LYS A 11 3.79 11.01 4.97
CA LYS A 11 2.72 11.09 3.99
C LYS A 11 2.26 9.72 3.48
N VAL A 12 3.19 8.78 3.27
CA VAL A 12 2.86 7.42 2.82
C VAL A 12 2.10 6.68 3.92
N LEU A 13 2.59 6.76 5.16
CA LEU A 13 1.91 6.12 6.30
C LEU A 13 0.53 6.73 6.58
N GLU A 14 0.38 8.04 6.40
CA GLU A 14 -0.91 8.72 6.50
C GLU A 14 -1.85 8.32 5.36
N ALA A 15 -1.35 8.18 4.14
CA ALA A 15 -2.12 7.70 2.99
C ALA A 15 -2.63 6.27 3.22
N GLU A 16 -1.78 5.35 3.72
CA GLU A 16 -2.18 3.98 4.05
C GLU A 16 -3.31 3.95 5.07
N LYS A 17 -3.15 4.69 6.17
CA LYS A 17 -4.16 4.82 7.23
C LYS A 17 -5.47 5.38 6.69
N THR A 18 -5.40 6.39 5.83
CA THR A 18 -6.58 7.03 5.25
C THR A 18 -7.32 6.08 4.32
N ILE A 19 -6.60 5.37 3.44
CA ILE A 19 -7.17 4.35 2.56
C ILE A 19 -7.89 3.27 3.37
N ILE A 20 -7.24 2.73 4.40
CA ILE A 20 -7.81 1.71 5.28
C ILE A 20 -9.06 2.23 5.99
N THR A 21 -9.04 3.46 6.48
CA THR A 21 -10.19 4.09 7.14
C THR A 21 -11.37 4.20 6.17
N LEU A 22 -11.17 4.73 4.97
CA LEU A 22 -12.25 4.93 4.01
C LEU A 22 -12.81 3.60 3.51
N ALA A 23 -11.94 2.64 3.20
CA ALA A 23 -12.36 1.35 2.67
C ALA A 23 -12.95 0.40 3.74
N SER A 24 -12.71 0.63 5.03
CA SER A 24 -13.39 -0.11 6.12
C SER A 24 -14.77 0.47 6.46
N GLN A 25 -15.07 1.70 6.04
CA GLN A 25 -16.34 2.38 6.32
C GLN A 25 -17.35 2.28 5.16
N ASP A 26 -16.89 2.15 3.91
CA ASP A 26 -17.76 2.12 2.72
C ASP A 26 -17.26 1.09 1.70
N ALA A 27 -18.15 0.19 1.30
CA ALA A 27 -17.88 -0.83 0.29
C ALA A 27 -17.52 -0.24 -1.08
N GLN A 28 -18.02 0.95 -1.41
CA GLN A 28 -17.67 1.63 -2.67
C GLN A 28 -16.20 2.07 -2.68
N PHE A 29 -15.68 2.56 -1.56
CA PHE A 29 -14.26 2.89 -1.44
C PHE A 29 -13.40 1.62 -1.45
N LEU A 30 -13.86 0.55 -0.81
CA LEU A 30 -13.19 -0.74 -0.87
C LEU A 30 -13.07 -1.28 -2.31
N ALA A 31 -14.16 -1.23 -3.09
CA ALA A 31 -14.15 -1.62 -4.50
C ALA A 31 -13.10 -0.83 -5.30
N LYS A 32 -13.05 0.50 -5.12
CA LYS A 32 -12.02 1.34 -5.78
C LYS A 32 -10.60 0.96 -5.37
N VAL A 33 -10.39 0.66 -4.09
CA VAL A 33 -9.07 0.22 -3.58
C VAL A 33 -8.69 -1.11 -4.19
N LYS A 34 -9.61 -2.08 -4.29
CA LYS A 34 -9.39 -3.38 -4.94
C LYS A 34 -9.02 -3.26 -6.42
N GLU A 35 -9.66 -2.33 -7.13
CA GLU A 35 -9.40 -2.10 -8.55
C GLU A 35 -8.02 -1.46 -8.78
N LYS A 36 -7.63 -0.51 -7.92
CA LYS A 36 -6.45 0.33 -8.16
C LYS A 36 -5.19 -0.11 -7.41
N LEU A 37 -5.30 -0.89 -6.34
CA LEU A 37 -4.21 -1.25 -5.44
C LEU A 37 -4.16 -2.75 -5.16
N SER A 38 -2.96 -3.20 -4.85
CA SER A 38 -2.64 -4.55 -4.36
C SER A 38 -2.03 -4.47 -2.96
N MET A 39 -1.98 -5.58 -2.24
CA MET A 39 -1.34 -5.64 -0.92
C MET A 39 0.13 -5.16 -0.95
N GLU A 40 0.82 -5.32 -2.08
CA GLU A 40 2.22 -4.88 -2.25
C GLU A 40 2.38 -3.35 -2.30
N ASN A 41 1.29 -2.59 -2.44
CA ASN A 41 1.33 -1.13 -2.41
C ASN A 41 1.45 -0.56 -0.98
N PHE A 42 1.25 -1.39 0.04
CA PHE A 42 1.31 -0.97 1.45
C PHE A 42 2.69 -1.29 2.02
N ASN A 43 3.30 -0.33 2.70
CA ASN A 43 4.63 -0.42 3.29
C ASN A 43 4.59 -0.95 4.72
N SER A 44 3.64 -0.50 5.55
CA SER A 44 3.49 -1.03 6.92
C SER A 44 3.08 -2.50 6.89
N GLN A 45 3.63 -3.28 7.83
CA GLN A 45 3.26 -4.69 7.99
C GLN A 45 1.80 -4.83 8.43
N GLU A 46 1.38 -3.98 9.36
CA GLU A 46 0.03 -3.89 9.88
C GLU A 46 -0.96 -3.50 8.77
N ALA A 47 -0.61 -2.47 7.99
CA ALA A 47 -1.41 -2.01 6.85
C ALA A 47 -1.54 -3.10 5.77
N ARG A 48 -0.46 -3.86 5.51
CA ARG A 48 -0.48 -5.02 4.60
C ARG A 48 -1.38 -6.14 5.10
N ALA A 49 -1.37 -6.43 6.39
CA ALA A 49 -2.26 -7.45 6.97
C ALA A 49 -3.73 -7.06 6.79
N ILE A 50 -4.05 -5.79 7.04
CA ILE A 50 -5.41 -5.25 6.85
C ILE A 50 -5.79 -5.28 5.37
N ALA A 51 -4.94 -4.77 4.49
CA ALA A 51 -5.18 -4.77 3.05
C ALA A 51 -5.35 -6.20 2.50
N SER A 52 -4.54 -7.16 2.94
CA SER A 52 -4.67 -8.56 2.52
C SER A 52 -6.06 -9.13 2.84
N LEU A 53 -6.59 -8.85 4.04
CA LEU A 53 -7.92 -9.30 4.43
C LEU A 53 -9.01 -8.57 3.62
N MET A 54 -8.89 -7.25 3.45
CA MET A 54 -9.82 -6.42 2.69
C MET A 54 -9.91 -6.84 1.21
N LEU A 55 -8.77 -7.20 0.62
CA LEU A 55 -8.67 -7.57 -0.80
C LEU A 55 -9.11 -9.02 -1.07
N SER A 56 -9.00 -9.92 -0.08
CA SER A 56 -9.28 -11.36 -0.26
C SER A 56 -10.76 -11.73 -0.14
N ILE A 57 -11.59 -10.88 0.48
CA ILE A 57 -12.98 -11.20 0.80
C ILE A 57 -13.91 -10.39 -0.09
N ASP A 58 -14.90 -11.05 -0.68
CA ASP A 58 -15.90 -10.36 -1.49
C ASP A 58 -17.03 -9.82 -0.61
N PHE A 59 -16.91 -8.55 -0.22
CA PHE A 59 -17.89 -7.88 0.62
C PHE A 59 -19.04 -7.32 -0.21
N THR A 60 -19.84 -8.23 -0.76
CA THR A 60 -21.04 -7.86 -1.53
C THR A 60 -22.25 -7.53 -0.66
N ASN A 61 -22.23 -7.82 0.66
CA ASN A 61 -23.42 -7.66 1.49
C ASN A 61 -23.21 -7.40 2.99
N GLU A 62 -22.00 -7.07 3.44
CA GLU A 62 -21.77 -6.84 4.87
C GLU A 62 -21.98 -5.37 5.25
N ALA A 63 -23.03 -5.14 6.03
CA ALA A 63 -23.36 -3.83 6.60
C ALA A 63 -22.30 -3.31 7.60
N ASN A 64 -21.35 -4.15 8.04
CA ASN A 64 -20.35 -3.82 9.07
C ASN A 64 -18.94 -4.30 8.71
N LEU A 65 -18.44 -3.88 7.54
CA LEU A 65 -17.07 -4.12 7.06
C LEU A 65 -15.99 -3.95 8.15
N GLY A 66 -15.98 -2.83 8.85
CA GLY A 66 -14.98 -2.57 9.89
C GLY A 66 -15.04 -3.55 11.06
N HIS A 67 -16.23 -3.99 11.46
CA HIS A 67 -16.39 -4.97 12.54
C HIS A 67 -15.86 -6.34 12.10
N PHE A 68 -16.25 -6.78 10.90
CA PHE A 68 -15.76 -8.02 10.31
C PHE A 68 -14.23 -8.04 10.24
N LEU A 69 -13.62 -6.95 9.76
CA LEU A 69 -12.16 -6.83 9.67
C LEU A 69 -11.49 -6.94 11.04
N LEU A 70 -12.06 -6.34 12.09
CA LEU A 70 -11.52 -6.43 13.45
C LEU A 70 -11.56 -7.85 14.02
N GLU A 71 -12.63 -8.60 13.76
CA GLU A 71 -12.79 -9.97 14.25
C GLU A 71 -11.86 -10.97 13.52
N ASN A 72 -11.64 -10.76 12.22
CA ASN A 72 -10.94 -11.70 11.36
C ASN A 72 -9.45 -11.37 11.14
N LEU A 73 -8.96 -10.24 11.65
CA LEU A 73 -7.53 -9.93 11.63
C LEU A 73 -6.76 -10.86 12.57
N PRO A 74 -5.70 -11.55 12.11
CA PRO A 74 -4.91 -12.42 12.99
C PRO A 74 -3.91 -11.65 13.87
N ASP A 75 -3.56 -10.42 13.49
CA ASP A 75 -2.53 -9.63 14.15
C ASP A 75 -3.13 -8.56 15.07
N GLU A 76 -2.79 -8.63 16.36
CA GLU A 76 -3.23 -7.67 17.38
C GLU A 76 -2.72 -6.25 17.13
N ALA A 77 -1.53 -6.08 16.54
CA ALA A 77 -1.03 -4.76 16.17
C ALA A 77 -1.88 -4.13 15.06
N ALA A 78 -2.24 -4.94 14.05
CA ALA A 78 -3.15 -4.55 12.97
C ALA A 78 -4.56 -4.24 13.50
N LYS A 79 -5.11 -5.05 14.42
CA LYS A 79 -6.40 -4.77 15.07
C LYS A 79 -6.40 -3.44 15.80
N LYS A 80 -5.36 -3.18 16.61
CA LYS A 80 -5.23 -1.92 17.35
C LYS A 80 -5.14 -0.72 16.43
N LEU A 81 -4.41 -0.86 15.32
CA LEU A 81 -4.34 0.16 14.28
C LEU A 81 -5.72 0.41 13.66
N LEU A 82 -6.41 -0.64 13.20
CA LEU A 82 -7.74 -0.53 12.60
C LEU A 82 -8.76 0.10 13.58
N ALA A 83 -8.81 -0.37 14.82
CA ALA A 83 -9.70 0.16 15.84
C ALA A 83 -9.46 1.67 16.08
N GLY A 84 -8.20 2.10 16.13
CA GLY A 84 -7.86 3.52 16.27
C GLY A 84 -8.24 4.37 15.06
N LEU A 85 -8.28 3.78 13.86
CA LEU A 85 -8.70 4.46 12.63
C LEU A 85 -10.21 4.61 12.52
N MET A 86 -10.98 3.66 13.04
CA MET A 86 -12.45 3.68 12.98
C MET A 86 -13.10 4.79 13.81
N VAL A 87 -12.38 5.38 14.76
CA VAL A 87 -12.89 6.48 15.61
C VAL A 87 -12.84 7.85 14.91
N LYS A 88 -12.25 7.95 13.70
CA LYS A 88 -12.10 9.22 13.00
C LYS A 88 -13.39 9.74 12.35
N ASP A 89 -13.56 11.06 12.43
CA ASP A 89 -14.75 11.80 12.02
C ASP A 89 -15.22 11.59 10.57
N HIS A 90 -16.53 11.75 10.39
CA HIS A 90 -17.20 11.66 9.11
C HIS A 90 -16.98 12.92 8.26
N LEU A 91 -16.04 12.86 7.32
CA LEU A 91 -15.93 13.86 6.25
C LEU A 91 -17.08 13.71 5.22
N PRO A 92 -17.44 14.79 4.50
CA PRO A 92 -18.33 14.72 3.34
C PRO A 92 -17.84 13.72 2.29
N LYS A 93 -18.78 13.07 1.58
CA LYS A 93 -18.45 11.97 0.66
C LYS A 93 -17.63 12.43 -0.55
N GLU A 94 -17.86 13.64 -1.01
CA GLU A 94 -17.14 14.27 -2.12
C GLU A 94 -15.66 14.42 -1.77
N LEU A 95 -15.38 15.01 -0.60
CA LEU A 95 -14.03 15.19 -0.09
C LEU A 95 -13.32 13.85 0.16
N LYS A 96 -14.06 12.82 0.60
CA LYS A 96 -13.51 11.46 0.76
C LYS A 96 -13.03 10.83 -0.55
N ASN A 97 -13.72 11.09 -1.67
CA ASN A 97 -13.29 10.57 -2.98
C ASN A 97 -11.97 11.20 -3.43
N GLU A 98 -11.86 12.53 -3.34
CA GLU A 98 -10.64 13.26 -3.72
C GLU A 98 -9.45 12.81 -2.85
N ILE A 99 -9.66 12.75 -1.53
CA ILE A 99 -8.65 12.27 -0.59
C ILE A 99 -8.22 10.83 -0.92
N LEU A 100 -9.16 9.95 -1.27
CA LEU A 100 -8.85 8.57 -1.61
C LEU A 100 -7.96 8.50 -2.87
N ASP A 101 -8.34 9.20 -3.93
CA ASP A 101 -7.59 9.19 -5.18
C ASP A 101 -6.18 9.81 -5.01
N ASP A 102 -6.05 10.85 -4.20
CA ASP A 102 -4.75 11.42 -3.81
C ASP A 102 -3.90 10.40 -3.04
N CYS A 103 -4.48 9.73 -2.04
CA CYS A 103 -3.77 8.71 -1.26
C CYS A 103 -3.32 7.53 -2.14
N ILE A 104 -4.18 7.08 -3.07
CA ILE A 104 -3.84 6.02 -4.04
C ILE A 104 -2.65 6.47 -4.90
N THR A 105 -2.66 7.72 -5.38
CA THR A 105 -1.57 8.29 -6.18
C THR A 105 -0.26 8.31 -5.38
N VAL A 106 -0.30 8.71 -4.11
CA VAL A 106 0.87 8.67 -3.22
C VAL A 106 1.43 7.26 -3.09
N LEU A 107 0.61 6.24 -2.84
CA LEU A 107 1.10 4.86 -2.71
C LEU A 107 1.65 4.30 -4.02
N LYS A 108 1.04 4.62 -5.16
CA LYS A 108 1.55 4.21 -6.47
C LYS A 108 2.91 4.83 -6.77
N ASN A 109 3.05 6.13 -6.54
CA ASN A 109 4.30 6.84 -6.75
C ASN A 109 5.42 6.32 -5.84
N GLU A 110 5.11 6.06 -4.57
CA GLU A 110 6.09 5.49 -3.64
C GLU A 110 6.53 4.09 -4.05
N ARG A 111 5.61 3.25 -4.57
CA ARG A 111 5.96 1.93 -5.07
C ARG A 111 6.88 2.00 -6.29
N VAL A 112 6.56 2.86 -7.27
CA VAL A 112 7.41 3.08 -8.45
C VAL A 112 8.79 3.55 -8.01
N ARG A 113 8.85 4.52 -7.09
CA ARG A 113 10.11 5.00 -6.52
C ARG A 113 10.90 3.89 -5.84
N SER A 114 10.26 3.07 -5.01
CA SER A 114 10.90 1.96 -4.31
C SER A 114 11.46 0.92 -5.28
N LYS A 115 10.72 0.60 -6.35
CA LYS A 115 11.22 -0.28 -7.43
C LYS A 115 12.43 0.30 -8.14
N ILE A 116 12.39 1.59 -8.48
CA ILE A 116 13.52 2.30 -9.11
C ILE A 116 14.75 2.24 -8.21
N GLU A 117 14.60 2.49 -6.91
CA GLU A 117 15.69 2.41 -5.94
C GLU A 117 16.24 0.98 -5.80
N ASP A 118 15.38 -0.03 -5.75
CA ASP A 118 15.78 -1.44 -5.71
C ASP A 118 16.55 -1.87 -6.98
N ILE A 119 16.07 -1.49 -8.17
CA ILE A 119 16.76 -1.76 -9.44
C ILE A 119 18.12 -1.05 -9.45
N LYS A 120 18.20 0.21 -9.04
CA LYS A 120 19.48 0.94 -8.93
C LYS A 120 20.46 0.28 -7.97
N GLN A 121 19.99 -0.25 -6.84
CA GLN A 121 20.83 -1.00 -5.91
C GLN A 121 21.33 -2.31 -6.53
N LYS A 122 20.47 -3.04 -7.25
CA LYS A 122 20.84 -4.26 -7.97
C LYS A 122 21.87 -3.99 -9.08
N ILE A 123 21.73 -2.88 -9.81
CA ILE A 123 22.73 -2.44 -10.81
C ILE A 123 24.07 -2.21 -10.13
N LYS A 124 24.12 -1.41 -9.06
CA LYS A 124 25.36 -1.15 -8.32
C LYS A 124 26.02 -2.43 -7.80
N ALA A 125 25.22 -3.38 -7.31
CA ALA A 125 25.71 -4.67 -6.84
C ALA A 125 26.29 -5.52 -7.99
N ALA A 126 25.62 -5.56 -9.14
CA ALA A 126 26.08 -6.27 -10.32
C ALA A 126 27.36 -5.65 -10.91
N GLU A 127 27.46 -4.32 -10.95
CA GLU A 127 28.66 -3.59 -11.36
C GLU A 127 29.84 -3.88 -10.43
N ALA A 128 29.62 -3.83 -9.11
CA ALA A 128 30.65 -4.16 -8.12
C ALA A 128 31.12 -5.62 -8.21
N ALA A 129 30.25 -6.53 -8.65
CA ALA A 129 30.56 -7.95 -8.85
C ALA A 129 31.16 -8.26 -10.24
N GLY A 130 31.31 -7.27 -11.12
CA GLY A 130 31.78 -7.48 -12.50
C GLY A 130 30.77 -8.20 -13.42
N GLU A 131 29.51 -8.32 -13.01
CA GLU A 131 28.43 -8.95 -13.77
C GLU A 131 27.85 -7.99 -14.82
N SER A 132 28.67 -7.54 -15.78
CA SER A 132 28.32 -6.47 -16.73
C SER A 132 27.07 -6.76 -17.57
N GLN A 133 26.83 -8.03 -17.93
CA GLN A 133 25.64 -8.43 -18.70
C GLN A 133 24.35 -8.25 -17.89
N LYS A 134 24.37 -8.61 -16.61
CA LYS A 134 23.23 -8.44 -15.69
C LYS A 134 22.99 -6.98 -15.35
N ALA A 135 24.06 -6.18 -15.22
CA ALA A 135 23.92 -4.73 -15.06
C ALA A 135 23.24 -4.08 -16.27
N ALA A 136 23.58 -4.51 -17.49
CA ALA A 136 22.94 -4.02 -18.72
C ALA A 136 21.45 -4.39 -18.80
N GLU A 137 21.07 -5.62 -18.44
CA GLU A 137 19.67 -6.05 -18.36
C GLU A 137 18.86 -5.21 -17.35
N LEU A 138 19.42 -4.98 -16.16
CA LEU A 138 18.78 -4.16 -15.13
C LEU A 138 18.67 -2.69 -15.53
N LEU A 139 19.62 -2.15 -16.28
CA LEU A 139 19.55 -0.80 -16.85
C LEU A 139 18.43 -0.66 -17.88
N PHE A 140 18.22 -1.69 -18.71
CA PHE A 140 17.12 -1.72 -19.66
C PHE A 140 15.76 -1.74 -18.92
N ALA A 141 15.64 -2.58 -17.90
CA ALA A 141 14.45 -2.64 -17.04
C ALA A 141 14.17 -1.31 -16.31
N LEU A 142 15.22 -0.60 -15.87
CA LEU A 142 15.08 0.71 -15.26
C LEU A 142 14.52 1.75 -16.25
N LYS A 143 14.98 1.72 -17.50
CA LYS A 143 14.52 2.66 -18.55
C LYS A 143 13.05 2.45 -18.90
N SER A 144 12.59 1.20 -18.92
CA SER A 144 11.18 0.87 -19.18
C SER A 144 10.23 1.26 -18.05
N GLU A 145 10.69 1.34 -16.79
CA GLU A 145 9.83 1.76 -15.66
C GLU A 145 9.75 3.29 -15.53
N ILE A 146 10.60 4.05 -16.23
CA ILE A 146 10.67 5.53 -16.21
C ILE A 146 10.04 6.15 -17.47
N SER A 147 9.97 5.41 -18.58
CA SER A 147 9.34 5.86 -19.85
C SER A 147 7.83 5.67 -19.82
#